data_AF-A0A137QX28-F1
#
_entry.id   AF-A0A137QX28-F1
#
_cell.length_a   1.000
_cell.length_b   1.000
_cell.length_c   1.000
_cell.angle_alpha   90.00
_cell.angle_beta   90.00
_cell.angle_gamma   90.00
#
_symmetry.space_group_name_H-M   'P 1'
#
loop_
_entity.id
_entity.type
_entity.pdbx_description
1 polymer ?
#
loop_
_entity_poly.entity_id
_entity_poly.type
_entity_poly.pdbx_seq_one_letter_code
_entity_poly.pdbx_strand_id
1 'polypeptide(L)'
;MRLTSFGSKEAEIAARVVPGRALQEPHYHARTHDIPVASIHFRSHHVKLLDLFTHFATHAASSFGIPCSRVIHLPTQRRLWTVLRSPFAHKKSQENFERKVHKRAIKAWDAHPEVVEQWVKYLRVHAMGGVGFKVTRWEHLPLGVGEKRYKDVVLELEASPADQIKELGEKILAEELGSAPAPAPEKPADT
;
A
#
# COMPACT_ATOMS: atom_id res chain seq x y z
N MET A 1 -24.20 28.48 3.33
CA MET A 1 -22.91 29.15 3.03
C MET A 1 -21.84 28.07 2.86
N ARG A 2 -21.57 27.60 1.63
CA ARG A 2 -20.56 26.54 1.39
C ARG A 2 -19.26 27.22 0.99
N LEU A 3 -18.30 27.27 1.91
CA LEU A 3 -16.93 27.67 1.59
C LEU A 3 -16.31 26.56 0.75
N THR A 4 -16.24 26.76 -0.56
CA THR A 4 -15.31 26.03 -1.41
C THR A 4 -13.90 26.50 -1.06
N SER A 5 -13.24 25.82 -0.13
CA SER A 5 -11.86 26.08 0.26
C SER A 5 -10.90 25.59 -0.82
N PHE A 6 -10.84 26.30 -1.94
CA PHE A 6 -9.69 26.22 -2.82
C PHE A 6 -8.55 27.01 -2.15
N GLY A 7 -7.57 26.31 -1.56
CA GLY A 7 -6.27 26.92 -1.23
C GLY A 7 -5.78 26.88 0.22
N SER A 8 -6.51 26.31 1.19
CA SER A 8 -5.98 26.14 2.56
C SER A 8 -5.09 24.89 2.66
N LYS A 9 -3.90 25.03 3.27
CA LYS A 9 -2.95 23.92 3.45
C LYS A 9 -3.54 22.86 4.39
N GLU A 10 -3.25 21.58 4.14
CA GLU A 10 -3.74 20.47 4.98
C GLU A 10 -3.54 20.71 6.48
N ALA A 11 -2.37 21.22 6.85
CA ALA A 11 -2.00 21.51 8.23
C ALA A 11 -3.01 22.46 8.93
N GLU A 12 -3.54 23.46 8.22
CA GLU A 12 -4.52 24.40 8.76
C GLU A 12 -5.87 23.71 9.00
N ILE A 13 -6.28 22.83 8.08
CA ILE A 13 -7.52 22.06 8.20
C ILE A 13 -7.41 20.98 9.27
N ALA A 14 -6.25 20.34 9.41
CA ALA A 14 -5.96 19.35 10.43
C ALA A 14 -5.94 19.98 11.83
N ALA A 15 -5.33 21.17 11.97
CA ALA A 15 -5.29 21.93 13.21
C ALA A 15 -6.67 22.40 13.68
N ARG A 16 -7.62 22.58 12.77
CA ARG A 16 -9.00 22.94 13.13
C ARG A 16 -9.70 21.76 13.80
N VAL A 17 -10.09 21.90 15.07
CA VAL A 17 -10.94 20.89 15.73
C VAL A 17 -12.36 21.00 15.16
N VAL A 18 -12.65 20.14 14.17
CA VAL A 18 -13.99 20.00 13.58
C VAL A 18 -14.65 18.74 14.15
N PRO A 19 -15.71 18.85 14.95
CA PRO A 19 -16.42 17.68 15.44
C PRO A 19 -17.01 16.89 14.27
N GLY A 20 -16.85 15.56 14.30
CA GLY A 20 -17.36 14.69 13.24
C GLY A 20 -16.59 14.76 11.93
N ARG A 21 -15.27 14.99 11.95
CA ARG A 21 -14.40 15.01 10.74
C ARG A 21 -14.62 13.80 9.82
N ALA A 22 -14.88 12.62 10.38
CA ALA A 22 -15.15 11.41 9.61
C ALA A 22 -16.48 11.47 8.82
N LEU A 23 -17.42 12.34 9.17
CA LEU A 23 -18.67 12.52 8.43
C LEU A 23 -18.53 13.53 7.28
N GLN A 24 -17.48 14.34 7.30
CA GLN A 24 -17.22 15.37 6.29
C GLN A 24 -16.55 14.77 5.05
N GLU A 25 -16.67 15.49 3.94
CA GLU A 25 -15.86 15.19 2.75
C GLU A 25 -14.36 15.38 3.09
N PRO A 26 -13.48 14.49 2.62
CA PRO A 26 -12.05 14.65 2.80
C PRO A 26 -11.54 15.89 2.07
N HIS A 27 -10.47 16.46 2.60
CA HIS A 27 -9.74 17.50 1.89
C HIS A 27 -9.00 16.89 0.70
N TYR A 28 -8.95 17.62 -0.41
CA TYR A 28 -8.25 17.20 -1.61
C TYR A 28 -7.13 18.20 -1.89
N HIS A 29 -5.90 17.69 -1.97
CA HIS A 29 -4.73 18.51 -2.28
C HIS A 29 -4.77 18.99 -3.73
N ALA A 30 -4.18 20.18 -3.95
CA ALA A 30 -4.00 20.71 -5.28
C ALA A 30 -3.04 19.82 -6.08
N ARG A 31 -3.28 19.70 -7.39
CA ARG A 31 -2.37 19.04 -8.33
C ARG A 31 -1.37 20.07 -8.84
N THR A 32 -0.10 19.69 -8.93
CA THR A 32 0.97 20.60 -9.32
C THR A 32 1.39 20.36 -10.77
N HIS A 33 1.55 19.09 -11.15
CA HIS A 33 2.12 18.68 -12.45
C HIS A 33 1.18 17.77 -13.26
N ASP A 34 0.06 17.31 -12.68
CA ASP A 34 -0.93 16.43 -13.32
C ASP A 34 -0.35 15.11 -13.85
N ILE A 35 0.67 14.57 -13.18
CA ILE A 35 1.30 13.28 -13.53
C ILE A 35 0.58 12.15 -12.78
N PRO A 36 0.01 11.14 -13.46
CA PRO A 36 -0.69 10.04 -12.81
C PRO A 36 0.31 9.03 -12.23
N VAL A 37 0.22 8.77 -10.92
CA VAL A 37 1.14 7.84 -10.23
C VAL A 37 0.47 6.52 -9.88
N ALA A 38 -0.80 6.55 -9.46
CA ALA A 38 -1.55 5.34 -9.20
C ALA A 38 -3.05 5.46 -9.48
N SER A 39 -3.66 4.34 -9.82
CA SER A 39 -5.11 4.20 -9.93
C SER A 39 -5.60 2.97 -9.20
N ILE A 40 -6.50 3.19 -8.25
CA ILE A 40 -7.16 2.13 -7.50
C ILE A 40 -8.57 1.93 -8.04
N HIS A 41 -8.86 0.70 -8.44
CA HIS A 41 -10.16 0.27 -8.92
C HIS A 41 -10.82 -0.65 -7.89
N PHE A 42 -11.92 -0.20 -7.31
CA PHE A 42 -12.69 -0.94 -6.33
C PHE A 42 -13.85 -1.68 -7.00
N ARG A 43 -14.15 -2.88 -6.49
CA ARG A 43 -15.22 -3.76 -6.95
C ARG A 43 -15.90 -4.39 -5.74
N SER A 44 -17.22 -4.29 -5.67
CA SER A 44 -18.02 -4.95 -4.63
C SER A 44 -19.42 -5.28 -5.14
N HIS A 45 -20.07 -6.23 -4.47
CA HIS A 45 -21.50 -6.50 -4.60
C HIS A 45 -22.34 -5.64 -3.64
N HIS A 46 -21.74 -5.06 -2.59
CA HIS A 46 -22.42 -4.25 -1.59
C HIS A 46 -22.07 -2.77 -1.75
N VAL A 47 -23.07 -1.94 -2.05
CA VAL A 47 -22.87 -0.50 -2.30
C VAL A 47 -22.41 0.23 -1.04
N LYS A 48 -23.05 -0.03 0.12
CA LYS A 48 -22.74 0.66 1.38
C LYS A 48 -21.29 0.45 1.85
N LEU A 49 -20.81 -0.79 1.77
CA LEU A 49 -19.42 -1.12 2.16
C LEU A 49 -18.41 -0.52 1.18
N LEU A 50 -18.74 -0.51 -0.11
CA LEU A 50 -17.92 0.11 -1.14
C LEU A 50 -17.76 1.62 -0.91
N ASP A 51 -18.87 2.32 -0.66
CA ASP A 51 -18.84 3.76 -0.45
C ASP A 51 -18.08 4.12 0.84
N LEU A 52 -18.30 3.38 1.93
CA LEU A 52 -17.54 3.53 3.18
C LEU A 52 -16.03 3.30 2.97
N PHE A 53 -15.64 2.27 2.22
CA PHE A 53 -14.22 1.99 1.96
C PHE A 53 -13.58 3.05 1.08
N THR A 54 -14.30 3.53 0.05
CA THR A 54 -13.78 4.61 -0.80
C THR A 54 -13.64 5.92 -0.04
N HIS A 55 -14.57 6.22 0.88
CA HIS A 55 -14.48 7.38 1.77
C HIS A 55 -13.25 7.29 2.69
N PHE A 56 -13.06 6.14 3.34
CA PHE A 56 -11.85 5.84 4.13
C PHE A 56 -10.57 6.00 3.29
N ALA A 57 -10.54 5.44 2.08
CA ALA A 57 -9.36 5.51 1.21
C ALA A 57 -9.01 6.95 0.79
N THR A 58 -10.02 7.79 0.53
CA THR A 58 -9.80 9.21 0.23
C THR A 58 -9.33 10.01 1.45
N HIS A 59 -9.82 9.70 2.66
CA HIS A 59 -9.32 10.31 3.90
C HIS A 59 -7.87 9.92 4.16
N ALA A 60 -7.52 8.65 4.00
CA ALA A 60 -6.14 8.19 4.13
C ALA A 60 -5.22 8.91 3.13
N ALA A 61 -5.64 9.04 1.87
CA ALA A 61 -4.86 9.74 0.85
C ALA A 61 -4.65 11.23 1.19
N SER A 62 -5.67 11.89 1.75
CA SER A 62 -5.54 13.25 2.27
C SER A 62 -4.45 13.30 3.34
N SER A 63 -4.47 12.41 4.34
CA SER A 63 -3.48 12.39 5.41
C SER A 63 -2.04 12.12 4.96
N PHE A 64 -1.87 11.42 3.83
CA PHE A 64 -0.56 11.17 3.22
C PHE A 64 -0.07 12.33 2.35
N GLY A 65 -0.85 13.40 2.17
CA GLY A 65 -0.48 14.49 1.28
C GLY A 65 -0.65 14.18 -0.21
N ILE A 66 -1.37 13.10 -0.58
CA ILE A 66 -1.51 12.66 -1.98
C ILE A 66 -2.65 13.42 -2.67
N PRO A 67 -2.40 14.16 -3.77
CA PRO A 67 -3.45 14.73 -4.61
C PRO A 67 -4.31 13.64 -5.26
N CYS A 68 -5.51 13.40 -4.73
CA CYS A 68 -6.45 12.42 -5.26
C CYS A 68 -7.60 13.05 -6.04
N SER A 69 -8.12 12.30 -7.00
CA SER A 69 -9.44 12.54 -7.58
C SER A 69 -10.54 12.23 -6.56
N ARG A 70 -11.69 12.89 -6.72
CA ARG A 70 -12.95 12.43 -6.13
C ARG A 70 -13.28 11.01 -6.58
N VAL A 71 -14.11 10.31 -5.81
CA VAL A 71 -14.52 8.93 -6.10
C VAL A 71 -15.34 8.89 -7.39
N ILE A 72 -14.78 8.25 -8.43
CA ILE A 72 -15.43 8.13 -9.73
C ILE A 72 -16.35 6.92 -9.73
N HIS A 73 -17.61 7.13 -10.07
CA HIS A 73 -18.61 6.07 -10.20
C HIS A 73 -18.55 5.46 -11.60
N LEU A 74 -18.04 4.24 -11.68
CA LEU A 74 -17.98 3.51 -12.94
C LEU A 74 -19.28 2.75 -13.19
N PRO A 75 -19.66 2.51 -14.47
CA PRO A 75 -20.85 1.74 -14.81
C PRO A 75 -20.87 0.37 -14.13
N THR A 76 -22.03 0.05 -13.55
CA THR A 76 -22.27 -1.23 -12.86
C THR A 76 -22.37 -2.35 -13.90
N GLN A 77 -21.67 -3.46 -13.67
CA GLN A 77 -21.81 -4.65 -14.51
C GLN A 77 -22.90 -5.55 -13.95
N ARG A 78 -23.94 -5.82 -14.74
CA ARG A 78 -25.02 -6.75 -14.39
C ARG A 78 -24.84 -8.06 -15.15
N ARG A 79 -24.86 -9.19 -14.43
CA ARG A 79 -24.95 -10.53 -15.02
C ARG A 79 -26.29 -11.12 -14.61
N LEU A 80 -27.08 -11.59 -15.58
CA LEU A 80 -28.37 -12.25 -15.33
C LEU A 80 -28.26 -13.73 -15.68
N TRP A 81 -28.89 -14.58 -14.89
CA TRP A 81 -29.07 -15.99 -15.20
C TRP A 81 -30.49 -16.43 -14.87
N THR A 82 -31.02 -17.32 -15.68
CA THR A 82 -32.38 -17.83 -15.54
C THR A 82 -32.30 -19.30 -15.16
N VAL A 83 -32.88 -19.67 -14.01
CA VAL A 83 -32.82 -21.04 -13.49
C VAL A 83 -34.25 -21.56 -13.31
N LEU A 84 -34.42 -22.87 -13.43
CA LEU A 84 -35.69 -23.52 -13.13
C LEU A 84 -35.96 -23.43 -11.63
N ARG A 85 -37.20 -23.11 -11.24
CA ARG A 85 -37.57 -23.11 -9.81
C ARG A 85 -37.62 -24.52 -9.23
N SER A 86 -38.00 -25.50 -10.06
CA SER A 86 -38.06 -26.93 -9.71
C SER A 86 -36.75 -27.62 -10.06
N PRO A 87 -36.32 -28.64 -9.27
CA PRO A 87 -35.20 -29.50 -9.66
C PRO A 87 -35.45 -30.29 -10.95
N PHE A 88 -36.71 -30.55 -11.34
CA PHE A 88 -37.03 -31.35 -12.54
C PHE A 88 -38.30 -30.89 -13.28
N ALA A 89 -38.34 -31.16 -14.59
CA ALA A 89 -39.45 -31.08 -15.56
C ALA A 89 -40.19 -29.73 -15.79
N HIS A 90 -40.28 -28.82 -14.81
CA HIS A 90 -41.15 -27.65 -14.90
C HIS A 90 -40.53 -26.42 -15.62
N LYS A 91 -40.27 -26.52 -16.93
CA LYS A 91 -39.62 -25.46 -17.74
C LYS A 91 -40.38 -24.13 -17.84
N LYS A 92 -41.71 -24.15 -17.74
CA LYS A 92 -42.54 -22.92 -17.75
C LYS A 92 -42.35 -22.08 -16.48
N SER A 93 -41.84 -22.66 -15.40
CA SER A 93 -41.55 -21.98 -14.14
C SER A 93 -40.06 -21.67 -14.02
N GLN A 94 -39.68 -20.45 -14.40
CA GLN A 94 -38.29 -19.95 -14.33
C GLN A 94 -38.19 -18.78 -13.33
N GLU A 95 -37.00 -18.60 -12.80
CA GLU A 95 -36.62 -17.50 -11.93
C GLU A 95 -35.38 -16.80 -12.48
N ASN A 96 -35.41 -15.47 -12.46
CA ASN A 96 -34.32 -14.62 -12.93
C ASN A 96 -33.50 -14.18 -11.72
N PHE A 97 -32.22 -14.50 -11.73
CA PHE A 97 -31.28 -14.02 -10.74
C PHE A 97 -30.33 -13.02 -11.39
N GLU A 98 -29.86 -12.05 -10.60
CA GLU A 98 -28.84 -11.11 -11.04
C GLU A 98 -27.68 -11.01 -10.04
N ARG A 99 -26.49 -10.76 -10.58
CA ARG A 99 -25.32 -10.29 -9.84
C ARG A 99 -24.91 -8.95 -10.39
N LYS A 100 -25.00 -7.92 -9.56
CA LYS A 100 -24.48 -6.58 -9.84
C LYS A 100 -23.08 -6.44 -9.25
N VAL A 101 -22.15 -5.92 -10.05
CA VAL A 101 -20.80 -5.55 -9.61
C VAL A 101 -20.68 -4.04 -9.71
N HIS A 102 -20.64 -3.39 -8.56
CA HIS A 102 -20.43 -1.95 -8.47
C HIS A 102 -18.94 -1.66 -8.54
N LYS A 103 -18.58 -0.67 -9.35
CA LYS A 103 -17.20 -0.30 -9.64
C LYS A 103 -16.98 1.15 -9.23
N ARG A 104 -15.85 1.43 -8.59
CA ARG A 104 -15.39 2.79 -8.28
C ARG A 104 -13.92 2.91 -8.65
N ALA A 105 -13.48 4.11 -8.98
CA ALA A 105 -12.06 4.38 -9.20
C ALA A 105 -11.62 5.63 -8.45
N ILE A 106 -10.41 5.57 -7.89
CA ILE A 106 -9.66 6.70 -7.37
C ILE A 106 -8.37 6.79 -8.16
N LYS A 107 -8.01 8.00 -8.60
CA LYS A 107 -6.74 8.30 -9.26
C LYS A 107 -5.91 9.21 -8.37
N ALA A 108 -4.66 8.85 -8.17
CA ALA A 108 -3.66 9.62 -7.44
C ALA A 108 -2.68 10.25 -8.42
N TRP A 109 -2.29 11.49 -8.12
CA TRP A 109 -1.43 12.34 -8.95
C TRP A 109 -0.26 12.86 -8.12
N ASP A 110 0.85 13.18 -8.77
CA ASP A 110 1.96 13.99 -8.21
C ASP A 110 2.49 13.56 -6.82
N ALA A 111 2.56 12.26 -6.54
CA ALA A 111 3.04 11.72 -5.26
C ALA A 111 4.31 10.87 -5.41
N HIS A 112 5.14 10.84 -4.37
CA HIS A 112 6.32 9.99 -4.33
C HIS A 112 5.93 8.49 -4.31
N PRO A 113 6.62 7.60 -5.07
CA PRO A 113 6.25 6.19 -5.18
C PRO A 113 6.19 5.47 -3.83
N GLU A 114 7.10 5.77 -2.90
CA GLU A 114 7.12 5.17 -1.56
C GLU A 114 5.88 5.55 -0.73
N VAL A 115 5.42 6.80 -0.85
CA VAL A 115 4.21 7.28 -0.15
C VAL A 115 2.98 6.57 -0.69
N VAL A 116 2.92 6.36 -2.01
CA VAL A 116 1.85 5.59 -2.66
C VAL A 116 1.88 4.13 -2.20
N GLU A 117 3.06 3.53 -2.06
CA GLU A 117 3.19 2.17 -1.54
C GLU A 117 2.70 2.06 -0.09
N GLN A 118 3.08 3.01 0.77
CA GLN A 118 2.64 3.06 2.15
C GLN A 118 1.11 3.24 2.24
N TRP A 119 0.53 4.07 1.38
CA TRP A 119 -0.93 4.22 1.27
C TRP A 119 -1.60 2.90 0.86
N VAL A 120 -1.09 2.21 -0.16
CA VAL A 120 -1.62 0.91 -0.60
C VAL A 120 -1.49 -0.14 0.50
N LYS A 121 -0.36 -0.18 1.22
CA LYS A 121 -0.13 -1.06 2.38
C LYS A 121 -1.15 -0.79 3.48
N TYR A 122 -1.40 0.48 3.80
CA TYR A 122 -2.40 0.89 4.78
C TYR A 122 -3.81 0.42 4.38
N LEU A 123 -4.20 0.57 3.11
CA LEU A 123 -5.48 0.07 2.60
C LEU A 123 -5.60 -1.46 2.65
N ARG A 124 -4.50 -2.19 2.50
CA ARG A 124 -4.50 -3.66 2.62
C ARG A 124 -4.69 -4.11 4.06
N VAL A 125 -4.00 -3.47 5.01
CA VAL A 125 -4.13 -3.79 6.44
C VAL A 125 -5.56 -3.55 6.93
N HIS A 126 -6.20 -2.48 6.47
CA HIS A 126 -7.56 -2.10 6.85
C HIS A 126 -8.62 -2.48 5.79
N ALA A 127 -8.39 -3.54 5.02
CA ALA A 127 -9.33 -3.96 4.00
C ALA A 127 -10.67 -4.43 4.61
N MET A 128 -11.78 -3.85 4.16
CA MET A 128 -13.11 -4.27 4.60
C MET A 128 -13.61 -5.49 3.82
N GLY A 129 -14.29 -6.39 4.53
CA GLY A 129 -14.91 -7.57 3.93
C GLY A 129 -15.87 -7.21 2.79
N GLY A 130 -15.82 -7.97 1.70
CA GLY A 130 -16.70 -7.78 0.55
C GLY A 130 -16.29 -6.68 -0.42
N VAL A 131 -15.18 -5.96 -0.18
CA VAL A 131 -14.61 -4.99 -1.15
C VAL A 131 -13.28 -5.51 -1.66
N GLY A 132 -13.19 -5.75 -2.97
CA GLY A 132 -11.95 -6.06 -3.65
C GLY A 132 -11.41 -4.83 -4.37
N PHE A 133 -10.11 -4.60 -4.35
CA PHE A 133 -9.50 -3.52 -5.12
C PHE A 133 -8.30 -3.98 -5.93
N LYS A 134 -8.09 -3.34 -7.09
CA LYS A 134 -6.94 -3.51 -7.96
C LYS A 134 -6.18 -2.20 -7.99
N VAL A 135 -4.87 -2.25 -7.72
CA VAL A 135 -3.98 -1.09 -7.82
C VAL A 135 -3.19 -1.21 -9.12
N THR A 136 -3.19 -0.13 -9.90
CA THR A 136 -2.28 0.07 -11.03
C THR A 136 -1.34 1.20 -10.65
N ARG A 137 -0.03 0.93 -10.61
CA ARG A 137 1.02 1.92 -10.33
C ARG A 137 1.79 2.25 -11.60
N TRP A 138 2.20 3.51 -11.74
CA TRP A 138 3.09 3.99 -12.78
C TRP A 138 4.34 4.54 -12.11
N GLU A 139 5.50 3.98 -12.47
CA GLU A 139 6.80 4.42 -11.97
C GLU A 139 7.61 4.97 -13.13
N HIS A 140 8.14 6.18 -12.94
CA HIS A 140 9.05 6.80 -13.89
C HIS A 140 10.47 6.42 -13.51
N LEU A 141 11.13 5.70 -14.41
CA LEU A 141 12.49 5.25 -14.21
C LEU A 141 13.36 5.72 -15.37
N PRO A 142 14.65 6.01 -15.13
CA PRO A 142 15.56 6.40 -16.20
C PRO A 142 15.78 5.25 -17.19
N LEU A 143 16.30 5.56 -18.39
CA LEU A 143 16.76 4.53 -19.30
C LEU A 143 17.94 3.75 -18.69
N GLY A 144 18.04 2.45 -18.96
CA GLY A 144 19.12 1.61 -18.43
C GLY A 144 18.93 1.10 -16.99
N VAL A 145 17.69 1.04 -16.49
CA VAL A 145 17.38 0.49 -15.14
C VAL A 145 17.91 -0.93 -14.95
N GLY A 146 17.90 -1.74 -16.01
CA GLY A 146 18.42 -3.11 -15.96
C GLY A 146 19.89 -3.15 -15.58
N GLU A 147 20.73 -2.29 -16.18
CA GLU A 147 22.16 -2.24 -15.88
C GLU A 147 22.43 -1.69 -14.48
N LYS A 148 21.72 -0.63 -14.07
CA LYS A 148 21.87 -0.06 -12.72
C LYS A 148 21.49 -1.09 -11.66
N ARG A 149 20.31 -1.69 -11.79
CA ARG A 149 19.85 -2.73 -10.86
C ARG A 149 20.76 -3.95 -10.85
N TYR A 150 21.31 -4.35 -12.00
CA TYR A 150 22.28 -5.44 -12.06
C TYR A 150 23.55 -5.08 -11.28
N LYS A 151 24.10 -3.87 -11.46
CA LYS A 151 25.27 -3.39 -10.70
C LYS A 151 24.98 -3.31 -9.21
N ASP A 152 23.81 -2.81 -8.82
CA ASP A 152 23.41 -2.71 -7.41
C ASP A 152 23.30 -4.10 -6.77
N VAL A 153 22.68 -5.06 -7.46
CA VAL A 153 22.55 -6.45 -6.98
C VAL A 153 23.92 -7.15 -6.92
N VAL A 154 24.80 -6.93 -7.91
CA VAL A 154 26.16 -7.48 -7.89
C VAL A 154 26.95 -6.91 -6.71
N LEU A 155 26.87 -5.60 -6.47
CA LEU A 155 27.48 -4.96 -5.30
C LEU A 155 26.93 -5.51 -3.99
N GLU A 156 25.62 -5.74 -3.87
CA GLU A 156 25.00 -6.36 -2.69
C GLU A 156 25.46 -7.81 -2.48
N LEU A 157 25.66 -8.57 -3.55
CA LEU A 157 26.17 -9.95 -3.50
C LEU A 157 27.66 -10.00 -3.13
N GLU A 158 28.46 -9.05 -3.62
CA GLU A 158 29.88 -8.88 -3.28
C GLU A 158 30.06 -8.41 -1.83
N ALA A 159 29.14 -7.59 -1.31
CA ALA A 159 29.08 -7.18 0.10
C ALA A 159 28.52 -8.29 1.01
N SER A 160 28.82 -9.56 0.70
CA SER A 160 28.23 -10.73 1.31
C SER A 160 28.31 -10.69 2.85
N PRO A 161 27.24 -11.08 3.56
CA PRO A 161 27.26 -11.24 5.01
C PRO A 161 28.37 -12.17 5.49
N ALA A 162 28.86 -13.08 4.62
CA ALA A 162 29.97 -13.96 4.93
C ALA A 162 31.27 -13.20 5.25
N ASP A 163 31.53 -12.08 4.58
CA ASP A 163 32.74 -11.30 4.79
C ASP A 163 32.60 -10.41 6.03
N GLN A 164 31.39 -9.88 6.29
CA GLN A 164 31.08 -9.18 7.54
C GLN A 164 31.13 -10.12 8.76
N ILE A 165 30.68 -11.37 8.62
CA ILE A 165 30.74 -12.40 9.68
C ILE A 165 32.20 -12.81 9.96
N LYS A 166 33.05 -12.88 8.93
CA LYS A 166 34.49 -13.13 9.09
C LYS A 166 35.18 -11.95 9.80
N GLU A 167 34.94 -10.72 9.35
CA GLU A 167 35.51 -9.52 9.96
C GLU A 167 35.05 -9.33 11.42
N LEU A 168 33.79 -9.66 11.74
CA LEU A 168 33.30 -9.70 13.12
C LEU A 168 33.96 -10.82 13.93
N GLY A 169 34.14 -12.00 13.35
CA GLY A 169 34.85 -13.12 13.98
C GLY A 169 36.30 -12.80 14.32
N GLU A 170 37.01 -12.13 13.42
CA GLU A 170 38.39 -11.68 13.64
C GLU A 170 38.50 -10.64 14.77
N LYS A 171 37.53 -9.71 14.87
CA LYS A 171 37.47 -8.73 15.97
C LYS A 171 37.20 -9.40 17.32
N ILE A 172 36.28 -10.36 17.37
CA ILE A 172 35.98 -11.12 18.60
C ILE A 172 37.21 -11.92 19.03
N LEU A 173 37.90 -12.60 18.12
CA LEU A 173 39.12 -13.35 18.44
C LEU A 173 40.26 -12.45 18.97
N ALA A 174 40.41 -11.25 18.41
CA ALA A 174 41.40 -10.28 18.89
C ALA A 174 41.08 -9.77 20.30
N GLU A 175 39.80 -9.56 20.61
CA GLU A 175 39.32 -9.15 21.94
C GLU A 175 39.52 -10.27 22.98
N GLU A 176 39.22 -11.52 22.60
CA GLU A 176 39.43 -12.71 23.45
C GLU A 176 40.92 -13.00 23.70
N LEU A 177 41.80 -12.83 22.70
CA LEU A 177 43.25 -12.97 22.86
C LEU A 177 43.85 -11.86 23.74
N GLY A 178 43.28 -10.66 23.73
CA GLY A 178 43.65 -9.57 24.65
C GLY A 178 43.15 -9.79 26.08
N SER A 179 42.10 -10.60 26.27
CA SER A 179 41.47 -10.90 27.56
C SER A 179 41.93 -12.23 28.18
N ALA A 180 42.74 -13.04 27.50
CA ALA A 180 43.17 -14.34 28.01
C ALA A 180 44.10 -14.18 29.24
N PRO A 181 43.74 -14.68 30.43
CA PRO A 181 44.69 -14.76 31.54
C PRO A 181 45.82 -15.72 31.16
N ALA A 182 47.08 -15.26 31.30
CA ALA A 182 48.27 -16.01 30.95
C ALA A 182 48.26 -17.44 31.53
N PRO A 183 48.65 -18.47 30.77
CA PRO A 183 48.75 -19.83 31.30
C PRO A 183 49.78 -19.85 32.44
N ALA A 184 49.36 -20.31 33.61
CA ALA A 184 50.23 -20.48 34.76
C ALA A 184 51.42 -21.39 34.39
N PRO A 185 52.66 -21.05 34.77
CA PRO A 185 53.83 -21.82 34.37
C PRO A 185 53.80 -23.23 34.98
N GLU A 186 53.88 -24.25 34.12
CA GLU A 186 54.22 -25.61 34.52
C GLU A 186 55.57 -25.60 35.24
N LYS A 187 55.60 -26.09 36.49
CA LYS A 187 56.82 -26.18 37.29
C LYS A 187 57.79 -27.18 36.64
N PRO A 188 59.05 -26.81 36.37
CA PRO A 188 60.08 -27.79 36.07
C PRO A 188 60.35 -28.62 37.32
N ALA A 189 60.45 -29.95 37.17
CA ALA A 189 60.91 -30.83 38.21
C ALA A 189 62.41 -30.61 38.43
N ASP A 190 62.79 -30.06 39.59
CA ASP A 190 64.17 -30.11 40.10
C ASP A 190 64.53 -31.57 40.43
N THR A 191 65.60 -32.06 39.80
CA THR A 191 66.89 -32.21 40.51
C THR A 191 67.88 -31.22 39.93
#